data_AF-A0A2D6ZXB9-F1
#
_entry.id   AF-A0A2D6ZXB9-F1
#
_cell.length_a   1.000
_cell.length_b   1.000
_cell.length_c   1.000
_cell.angle_alpha   90.00
_cell.angle_beta   90.00
_cell.angle_gamma   90.00
#
_symmetry.space_group_name_H-M   'P 1'
#
loop_
_entity.id
_entity.type
_entity.pdbx_description
1 polymer ?
#
loop_
_entity_poly.entity_id
_entity_poly.type
_entity_poly.pdbx_seq_one_letter_code
_entity_poly.pdbx_strand_id
1 'polypeptide(L)'
;MNNVLIAAERVRQEKLRSSILTDEEKEKLKDIQYQVPIIADMEAGFGQEIHTFQLAVECIKAGVACVHLEDQDGSLKKCGHMGGKVKVSISQFINKLKSIRLAADVLGADTVIIARTDAMGTQLINNVSNKVDRTFCYKGFKKSEFLKNALLGSYFKDVSVLYDQLMYHKVLEEKVISGKKQIVINHDLYLKLLDSEKDSKTFNAIISHLKKTLSLTDDKAKALYSFFEMTPFLATADGYYRYNASLDAAIKVGLAVAPYCDLIWFETAHPSLEDAKIFATEIHKKYPGKMFHYNCSPSFNWKKNFVEKYGDDYERNLKNFGQELAKLGFKSQKITLFGMHVINQAMKDRVNGFQENGMLGYSRLQEEEKESGNQSLEHQSFVGVNVWADVTMACTDENNELLATQGESATMDQFE
;
A
#
# COMPACT_ATOMS: atom_id res chain seq x y z
N MET A 1 -9.06 15.02 14.29
CA MET A 1 -9.33 15.20 12.84
C MET A 1 -10.80 15.14 12.48
N ASN A 2 -11.61 14.25 13.08
CA ASN A 2 -13.06 14.16 12.82
C ASN A 2 -13.85 15.47 13.05
N ASN A 3 -13.32 16.37 13.88
CA ASN A 3 -13.98 17.63 14.21
C ASN A 3 -14.00 18.67 13.10
N VAL A 4 -13.04 18.71 12.16
CA VAL A 4 -12.92 19.84 11.22
C VAL A 4 -13.93 19.73 10.07
N LEU A 5 -14.05 18.55 9.44
CA LEU A 5 -15.02 18.34 8.35
C LEU A 5 -16.46 18.29 8.86
N ILE A 6 -16.68 17.72 10.06
CA ILE A 6 -17.98 17.76 10.72
C ILE A 6 -18.33 19.20 11.14
N ALA A 7 -17.37 19.98 11.64
CA ALA A 7 -17.59 21.40 11.93
C ALA A 7 -17.86 22.18 10.64
N ALA A 8 -17.11 21.96 9.57
CA ALA A 8 -17.33 22.61 8.27
C ALA A 8 -18.72 22.29 7.70
N GLU A 9 -19.15 21.02 7.76
CA GLU A 9 -20.50 20.64 7.35
C GLU A 9 -21.58 21.23 8.25
N ARG A 10 -21.35 21.29 9.58
CA ARG A 10 -22.29 21.95 10.50
C ARG A 10 -22.42 23.43 10.17
N VAL A 11 -21.30 24.13 9.98
CA VAL A 11 -21.27 25.53 9.55
C VAL A 11 -21.99 25.70 8.22
N ARG A 12 -21.82 24.79 7.25
CA ARG A 12 -22.54 24.81 5.97
C ARG A 12 -24.05 24.63 6.14
N GLN A 13 -24.48 23.60 6.89
CA GLN A 13 -25.89 23.31 7.16
C GLN A 13 -26.57 24.47 7.89
N GLU A 14 -25.85 25.13 8.78
CA GLU A 14 -26.32 26.30 9.52
C GLU A 14 -26.42 27.53 8.62
N LYS A 15 -25.41 27.81 7.79
CA LYS A 15 -25.46 28.82 6.72
C LYS A 15 -26.65 28.59 5.78
N LEU A 16 -26.91 27.35 5.35
CA LEU A 16 -28.06 27.00 4.50
C LEU A 16 -29.42 27.26 5.16
N ARG A 17 -29.51 27.12 6.49
CA ARG A 17 -30.73 27.37 7.26
C ARG A 17 -30.92 28.84 7.63
N SER A 18 -29.87 29.65 7.51
CA SER A 18 -29.93 31.08 7.78
C SER A 18 -30.87 31.78 6.80
N SER A 19 -31.69 32.69 7.33
CA SER A 19 -32.52 33.60 6.56
C SER A 19 -31.73 34.74 5.90
N ILE A 20 -30.43 34.86 6.21
CA ILE A 20 -29.56 35.96 5.76
C ILE A 20 -29.07 35.72 4.32
N LEU A 21 -28.87 34.47 3.91
CA LEU A 21 -28.39 34.15 2.57
C LEU A 21 -29.50 34.23 1.51
N THR A 22 -29.16 34.82 0.37
CA THR A 22 -29.98 34.80 -0.84
C THR A 22 -30.13 33.37 -1.38
N ASP A 23 -31.17 33.13 -2.18
CA ASP A 23 -31.39 31.81 -2.79
C ASP A 23 -30.22 31.38 -3.70
N GLU A 24 -29.56 32.34 -4.34
CA GLU A 24 -28.40 32.10 -5.21
C GLU A 24 -27.14 31.70 -4.42
N GLU A 25 -26.92 32.29 -3.24
CA GLU A 25 -25.84 31.90 -2.32
C GLU A 25 -26.10 30.55 -1.67
N LYS A 26 -27.37 30.26 -1.33
CA LYS A 26 -27.78 28.95 -0.83
C LYS A 26 -27.51 27.87 -1.86
N GLU A 27 -27.73 28.13 -3.14
CA GLU A 27 -27.48 27.15 -4.20
C GLU A 27 -25.98 26.86 -4.37
N LYS A 28 -25.13 27.89 -4.36
CA LYS A 28 -23.66 27.72 -4.36
C LYS A 28 -23.16 26.91 -3.15
N LEU A 29 -23.77 27.09 -1.98
CA LEU A 29 -23.43 26.31 -0.79
C LEU A 29 -23.97 24.89 -0.81
N LYS A 30 -25.09 24.62 -1.50
CA LYS A 30 -25.61 23.26 -1.65
C LYS A 30 -24.67 22.38 -2.47
N ASP A 31 -23.96 22.96 -3.44
CA ASP A 31 -23.02 22.25 -4.30
C ASP A 31 -21.74 21.78 -3.59
N ILE A 32 -21.42 22.33 -2.40
CA ILE A 32 -20.24 21.92 -1.65
C ILE A 32 -20.56 20.73 -0.75
N GLN A 33 -19.90 19.59 -1.02
CA GLN A 33 -19.97 18.39 -0.18
C GLN A 33 -18.76 18.29 0.76
N TYR A 34 -18.93 18.67 2.03
CA TYR A 34 -17.88 18.50 3.06
C TYR A 34 -17.85 17.07 3.64
N GLN A 35 -18.96 16.34 3.57
CA GLN A 35 -19.02 14.93 3.98
C GLN A 35 -18.45 14.03 2.87
N VAL A 36 -17.12 13.98 2.81
CA VAL A 36 -16.38 13.07 1.93
C VAL A 36 -15.91 11.85 2.72
N PRO A 37 -16.15 10.61 2.24
CA PRO A 37 -15.65 9.41 2.90
C PRO A 37 -14.11 9.41 3.01
N ILE A 38 -13.60 9.23 4.22
CA ILE A 38 -12.16 9.19 4.49
C ILE A 38 -11.63 7.76 4.39
N ILE A 39 -10.55 7.58 3.65
CA ILE A 39 -9.72 6.37 3.67
C ILE A 39 -8.50 6.62 4.57
N ALA A 40 -8.36 5.87 5.66
CA ALA A 40 -7.23 5.99 6.59
C ALA A 40 -6.21 4.85 6.44
N ASP A 41 -4.95 5.18 6.65
CA ASP A 41 -3.83 4.25 6.69
C ASP A 41 -3.69 3.67 8.11
N MET A 42 -3.84 2.35 8.25
CA MET A 42 -3.60 1.61 9.51
C MET A 42 -2.20 1.00 9.56
N GLU A 43 -1.29 1.39 8.67
CA GLU A 43 0.06 0.87 8.56
C GLU A 43 0.03 -0.67 8.40
N ALA A 44 0.88 -1.39 9.13
CA ALA A 44 0.82 -2.84 9.25
C ALA A 44 0.04 -3.29 10.51
N GLY A 45 -0.86 -2.45 11.05
CA GLY A 45 -1.69 -2.75 12.22
C GLY A 45 -0.99 -2.61 13.58
N PHE A 46 0.20 -2.02 13.62
CA PHE A 46 1.00 -1.73 14.84
C PHE A 46 1.21 -2.93 15.80
N GLY A 47 1.10 -4.15 15.28
CA GLY A 47 1.21 -5.37 16.06
C GLY A 47 0.54 -6.55 15.37
N GLN A 48 -0.06 -7.43 16.18
CA GLN A 48 -0.85 -8.57 15.73
C GLN A 48 -2.37 -8.28 15.85
N GLU A 49 -3.20 -9.30 16.04
CA GLU A 49 -4.66 -9.22 15.95
C GLU A 49 -5.27 -8.20 16.92
N ILE A 50 -4.86 -8.22 18.20
CA ILE A 50 -5.43 -7.36 19.25
C ILE A 50 -5.17 -5.87 18.95
N HIS A 51 -3.93 -5.53 18.57
CA HIS A 51 -3.55 -4.15 18.24
C HIS A 51 -4.28 -3.67 16.98
N THR A 52 -4.39 -4.54 15.98
CA THR A 52 -5.12 -4.25 14.75
C THR A 52 -6.61 -4.01 15.04
N PHE A 53 -7.23 -4.82 15.91
CA PHE A 53 -8.61 -4.64 16.33
C PHE A 53 -8.81 -3.30 17.06
N GLN A 54 -7.95 -2.97 18.03
CA GLN A 54 -8.03 -1.70 18.77
C GLN A 54 -7.88 -0.49 17.85
N LEU A 55 -6.91 -0.53 16.93
CA LEU A 55 -6.72 0.54 15.96
C LEU A 55 -7.94 0.69 15.03
N ALA A 56 -8.52 -0.42 14.58
CA ALA A 56 -9.75 -0.37 13.78
C ALA A 56 -10.91 0.27 14.56
N VAL A 57 -11.09 -0.08 15.84
CA VAL A 57 -12.09 0.55 16.71
C VAL A 57 -11.89 2.06 16.78
N GLU A 58 -10.66 2.53 16.99
CA GLU A 58 -10.36 3.96 17.05
C GLU A 58 -10.61 4.67 15.72
N CYS A 59 -10.23 4.06 14.59
CA CYS A 59 -10.54 4.59 13.26
C CYS A 59 -12.05 4.72 13.03
N ILE A 60 -12.83 3.69 13.37
CA ILE A 60 -14.29 3.67 13.17
C ILE A 60 -14.97 4.74 14.04
N LYS A 61 -14.59 4.83 15.33
CA LYS A 61 -15.09 5.88 16.24
C LYS A 61 -14.68 7.28 15.77
N ALA A 62 -13.53 7.39 15.12
CA ALA A 62 -13.06 8.62 14.49
C ALA A 62 -13.68 8.88 13.10
N GLY A 63 -14.79 8.21 12.74
CA GLY A 63 -15.58 8.53 11.53
C GLY A 63 -14.93 8.09 10.22
N VAL A 64 -13.90 7.24 10.27
CA VAL A 64 -13.24 6.72 9.07
C VAL A 64 -14.17 5.74 8.35
N ALA A 65 -14.47 6.02 7.08
CA ALA A 65 -15.34 5.18 6.25
C ALA A 65 -14.61 3.91 5.76
N CYS A 66 -13.31 4.04 5.49
CA CYS A 66 -12.50 2.99 4.91
C CYS A 66 -11.13 2.96 5.56
N VAL A 67 -10.63 1.76 5.85
CA VAL A 67 -9.26 1.57 6.33
C VAL A 67 -8.46 0.74 5.35
N HIS A 68 -7.16 0.97 5.29
CA HIS A 68 -6.24 0.08 4.61
C HIS A 68 -5.12 -0.35 5.53
N LEU A 69 -4.66 -1.59 5.39
CA LEU A 69 -3.45 -2.06 6.06
C LEU A 69 -2.61 -2.93 5.11
N GLU A 70 -1.33 -3.07 5.41
CA GLU A 70 -0.37 -3.80 4.57
C GLU A 70 0.21 -5.06 5.22
N ASP A 71 0.65 -5.99 4.37
CA ASP A 71 1.24 -7.28 4.77
C ASP A 71 2.70 -7.19 5.24
N GLN A 72 3.16 -6.01 5.68
CA GLN A 72 4.47 -5.84 6.29
C GLN A 72 4.48 -6.25 7.77
N ASP A 73 5.66 -6.52 8.30
CA ASP A 73 5.86 -6.64 9.75
C ASP A 73 5.75 -5.25 10.39
N GLY A 74 4.86 -5.11 11.38
CA GLY A 74 4.58 -3.82 12.02
C GLY A 74 5.77 -3.21 12.75
N SER A 75 6.73 -4.02 13.18
CA SER A 75 7.95 -3.54 13.85
C SER A 75 9.01 -3.04 12.87
N LEU A 76 8.92 -3.43 11.60
CA LEU A 76 9.92 -3.15 10.56
C LEU A 76 9.30 -2.48 9.33
N LYS A 77 8.13 -1.86 9.49
CA LYS A 77 7.40 -1.24 8.39
C LYS A 77 8.26 -0.19 7.71
N LYS A 78 8.28 -0.23 6.39
CA LYS A 78 8.92 0.80 5.55
C LYS A 78 7.97 1.28 4.46
N CYS A 79 8.28 2.44 3.88
CA CYS A 79 7.58 2.92 2.71
C CYS A 79 7.68 1.91 1.56
N GLY A 80 6.61 1.78 0.76
CA GLY A 80 6.51 0.80 -0.33
C GLY A 80 7.62 0.86 -1.38
N HIS A 81 8.29 2.01 -1.52
CA HIS A 81 9.37 2.24 -2.48
C HIS A 81 10.77 2.04 -1.88
N MET A 82 10.87 1.64 -0.60
CA MET A 82 12.14 1.43 0.09
C MET A 82 12.56 -0.04 0.07
N GLY A 83 13.88 -0.26 0.09
CA GLY A 83 14.48 -1.58 0.21
C GLY A 83 14.42 -2.15 1.63
N GLY A 84 14.54 -3.48 1.73
CA GLY A 84 14.60 -4.20 3.01
C GLY A 84 13.27 -4.22 3.76
N LYS A 85 12.15 -4.28 3.03
CA LYS A 85 10.83 -4.60 3.57
C LYS A 85 10.81 -6.05 4.06
N VAL A 86 10.06 -6.28 5.13
CA VAL A 86 9.79 -7.61 5.68
C VAL A 86 8.28 -7.81 5.65
N LYS A 87 7.80 -8.86 4.97
CA LYS A 87 6.38 -9.22 5.01
C LYS A 87 6.07 -10.23 6.11
N VAL A 88 4.83 -10.22 6.57
CA VAL A 88 4.27 -11.30 7.38
C VAL A 88 3.78 -12.44 6.49
N SER A 89 3.54 -13.62 7.05
CA SER A 89 2.89 -14.70 6.32
C SER A 89 1.46 -14.32 5.89
N ILE A 90 0.97 -14.90 4.79
CA ILE A 90 -0.43 -14.72 4.32
C ILE A 90 -1.43 -15.03 5.44
N SER A 91 -1.16 -16.07 6.25
CA SER A 91 -2.03 -16.44 7.37
C SER A 91 -2.13 -15.34 8.43
N GLN A 92 -1.00 -14.73 8.80
CA GLN A 92 -0.98 -13.60 9.74
C GLN A 92 -1.70 -12.38 9.16
N PHE A 93 -1.52 -12.10 7.87
CA PHE A 93 -2.20 -10.98 7.24
C PHE A 93 -3.72 -11.17 7.21
N ILE A 94 -4.20 -12.39 6.91
CA ILE A 94 -5.62 -12.73 6.98
C ILE A 94 -6.17 -12.54 8.40
N ASN A 95 -5.43 -12.91 9.45
CA ASN A 95 -5.88 -12.70 10.83
C ASN A 95 -6.06 -11.22 11.15
N LYS A 96 -5.18 -10.35 10.65
CA LYS A 96 -5.31 -8.90 10.80
C LYS A 96 -6.55 -8.36 10.07
N LEU A 97 -6.80 -8.80 8.84
CA LEU A 97 -8.02 -8.44 8.09
C LEU A 97 -9.30 -8.87 8.82
N LYS A 98 -9.33 -10.09 9.37
CA LYS A 98 -10.42 -10.58 10.21
C LYS A 98 -10.60 -9.74 11.48
N SER A 99 -9.51 -9.26 12.06
CA SER A 99 -9.56 -8.39 13.25
C SER A 99 -10.23 -7.04 12.94
N ILE A 100 -9.96 -6.47 11.76
CA ILE A 100 -10.65 -5.24 11.30
C ILE A 100 -12.14 -5.52 11.08
N ARG A 101 -12.49 -6.62 10.38
CA ARG A 101 -13.88 -6.99 10.16
C ARG A 101 -14.62 -7.21 11.48
N LEU A 102 -14.00 -7.91 12.44
CA LEU A 102 -14.57 -8.10 13.77
C LEU A 102 -14.81 -6.76 14.50
N ALA A 103 -13.89 -5.81 14.39
CA ALA A 103 -14.08 -4.47 14.98
C ALA A 103 -15.29 -3.74 14.37
N ALA A 104 -15.44 -3.83 13.04
CA ALA A 104 -16.58 -3.28 12.32
C ALA A 104 -17.90 -3.93 12.74
N ASP A 105 -17.93 -5.26 12.81
CA ASP A 105 -19.12 -6.04 13.21
C ASP A 105 -19.54 -5.72 14.66
N VAL A 106 -18.58 -5.62 15.59
CA VAL A 106 -18.84 -5.27 17.00
C VAL A 106 -19.41 -3.85 17.15
N LEU A 107 -18.96 -2.92 16.32
CA LEU A 107 -19.43 -1.52 16.34
C LEU A 107 -20.67 -1.29 15.47
N GLY A 108 -21.15 -2.31 14.74
CA GLY A 108 -22.26 -2.18 13.80
C GLY A 108 -21.96 -1.23 12.64
N ALA A 109 -20.72 -1.20 12.16
CA ALA A 109 -20.27 -0.31 11.09
C ALA A 109 -19.97 -1.08 9.78
N ASP A 110 -20.36 -0.51 8.65
CA ASP A 110 -20.06 -1.05 7.31
C ASP A 110 -18.68 -0.59 6.79
N THR A 111 -17.66 -0.66 7.65
CA THR A 111 -16.31 -0.19 7.32
C THR A 111 -15.73 -0.96 6.14
N VAL A 112 -15.26 -0.21 5.14
CA VAL A 112 -14.59 -0.75 3.94
C VAL A 112 -13.14 -1.08 4.27
N ILE A 113 -12.67 -2.24 3.82
CA ILE A 113 -11.32 -2.75 4.08
C ILE A 113 -10.55 -2.87 2.78
N ILE A 114 -9.39 -2.21 2.70
CA ILE A 114 -8.42 -2.36 1.61
C ILE A 114 -7.23 -3.19 2.12
N ALA A 115 -7.00 -4.36 1.51
CA ALA A 115 -5.82 -5.17 1.79
C ALA A 115 -4.68 -4.76 0.84
N ARG A 116 -3.63 -4.15 1.39
CA ARG A 116 -2.40 -3.84 0.66
C ARG A 116 -1.40 -4.99 0.75
N THR A 117 -0.78 -5.36 -0.37
CA THR A 117 0.37 -6.27 -0.40
C THR A 117 1.60 -5.59 -0.97
N ASP A 118 2.73 -5.77 -0.27
CA ASP A 118 4.06 -5.34 -0.67
C ASP A 118 4.89 -6.49 -1.26
N ALA A 119 4.25 -7.63 -1.57
CA ALA A 119 4.90 -8.83 -2.09
C ALA A 119 5.66 -8.64 -3.41
N MET A 120 5.37 -7.57 -4.17
CA MET A 120 6.12 -7.23 -5.39
C MET A 120 7.43 -6.48 -5.12
N GLY A 121 7.65 -5.96 -3.89
CA GLY A 121 8.86 -5.23 -3.52
C GLY A 121 9.54 -5.72 -2.24
N THR A 122 9.08 -6.81 -1.63
CA THR A 122 9.68 -7.36 -0.40
C THR A 122 10.77 -8.38 -0.68
N GLN A 123 11.86 -8.33 0.09
CA GLN A 123 12.96 -9.30 -0.04
C GLN A 123 13.00 -10.30 1.12
N LEU A 124 12.14 -10.10 2.13
CA LEU A 124 12.14 -10.85 3.36
C LEU A 124 10.73 -11.21 3.81
N ILE A 125 10.61 -12.35 4.48
CA ILE A 125 9.39 -12.80 5.16
C ILE A 125 9.72 -13.28 6.57
N ASN A 126 8.86 -13.00 7.55
CA ASN A 126 9.10 -13.35 8.95
C ASN A 126 8.96 -14.85 9.27
N ASN A 127 8.15 -15.59 8.52
CA ASN A 127 8.03 -17.03 8.67
C ASN A 127 7.53 -17.70 7.39
N VAL A 128 7.78 -19.00 7.31
CA VAL A 128 7.44 -19.86 6.15
C VAL A 128 6.33 -20.87 6.49
N SER A 129 5.48 -20.56 7.47
CA SER A 129 4.43 -21.48 7.91
C SER A 129 3.41 -21.75 6.80
N ASN A 130 3.04 -20.71 6.04
CA ASN A 130 2.07 -20.79 4.96
C ASN A 130 2.68 -21.42 3.70
N LYS A 131 1.99 -22.41 3.13
CA LYS A 131 2.47 -23.18 1.97
C LYS A 131 2.62 -22.34 0.70
N VAL A 132 1.77 -21.34 0.50
CA VAL A 132 1.84 -20.42 -0.65
C VAL A 132 3.05 -19.50 -0.49
N ASP A 133 3.33 -19.01 0.71
CA ASP A 133 4.54 -18.21 0.94
C ASP A 133 5.82 -18.99 0.65
N ARG A 134 5.86 -20.29 0.99
CA ARG A 134 7.01 -21.15 0.72
C ARG A 134 7.39 -21.19 -0.75
N THR A 135 6.44 -21.14 -1.68
CA THR A 135 6.74 -21.20 -3.12
C THR A 135 7.62 -20.03 -3.56
N PHE A 136 7.64 -18.93 -2.80
CA PHE A 136 8.47 -17.75 -3.08
C PHE A 136 9.69 -17.65 -2.17
N CYS A 137 9.92 -18.60 -1.25
CA CYS A 137 11.10 -18.58 -0.39
C CYS A 137 12.26 -19.37 -1.01
N TYR A 138 13.47 -18.85 -0.86
CA TYR A 138 14.66 -19.54 -1.34
C TYR A 138 15.09 -20.64 -0.36
N LYS A 139 15.33 -21.84 -0.88
CA LYS A 139 16.13 -22.87 -0.20
C LYS A 139 17.56 -22.82 -0.72
N GLY A 140 18.52 -22.77 0.18
CA GLY A 140 19.93 -22.61 -0.20
C GLY A 140 20.89 -22.96 0.92
N PHE A 141 22.18 -22.86 0.61
CA PHE A 141 23.26 -23.25 1.50
C PHE A 141 24.53 -22.48 1.15
N LYS A 142 25.47 -22.39 2.09
CA LYS A 142 26.83 -21.99 1.75
C LYS A 142 27.52 -23.16 1.04
N LYS A 143 28.35 -22.89 0.02
CA LYS A 143 29.15 -23.93 -0.66
C LYS A 143 29.96 -24.78 0.35
N SER A 144 30.54 -24.14 1.36
CA SER A 144 31.27 -24.82 2.43
C SER A 144 30.38 -25.73 3.29
N GLU A 145 29.10 -25.40 3.49
CA GLU A 145 28.14 -26.25 4.20
C GLU A 145 27.73 -27.46 3.34
N PHE A 146 27.49 -27.26 2.04
CA PHE A 146 27.22 -28.36 1.09
C PHE A 146 28.36 -29.39 1.08
N LEU A 147 29.60 -28.92 1.02
CA LEU A 147 30.79 -29.78 1.04
C LEU A 147 31.03 -30.44 2.41
N LYS A 148 30.59 -29.81 3.51
CA LYS A 148 30.75 -30.33 4.89
C LYS A 148 29.65 -31.31 5.30
N ASN A 149 28.46 -31.26 4.67
CA ASN A 149 27.35 -32.14 5.01
C ASN A 149 27.71 -33.59 4.66
N ALA A 150 28.23 -34.30 5.67
CA ALA A 150 28.73 -35.66 5.60
C ALA A 150 27.74 -36.67 4.99
N LEU A 151 26.44 -36.36 5.05
CA LEU A 151 25.37 -37.12 4.42
C LEU A 151 25.53 -37.27 2.90
N LEU A 152 26.06 -36.27 2.18
CA LEU A 152 26.36 -36.46 0.75
C LEU A 152 27.68 -37.21 0.55
N GLY A 153 28.69 -36.98 1.39
CA GLY A 153 29.99 -37.65 1.27
C GLY A 153 29.94 -39.18 1.44
N SER A 154 28.96 -39.72 2.18
CA SER A 154 28.76 -41.18 2.31
C SER A 154 28.11 -41.82 1.07
N TYR A 155 27.25 -41.10 0.35
CA TYR A 155 26.63 -41.58 -0.89
C TYR A 155 27.41 -41.19 -2.16
N PHE A 156 28.24 -40.13 -2.09
CA PHE A 156 28.99 -39.54 -3.19
C PHE A 156 30.46 -39.39 -2.82
N LYS A 157 31.34 -40.14 -3.50
CA LYS A 157 32.79 -40.16 -3.24
C LYS A 157 33.49 -38.83 -3.55
N ASP A 158 32.99 -38.07 -4.53
CA ASP A 158 33.52 -36.77 -4.92
C ASP A 158 32.39 -35.72 -4.92
N VAL A 159 32.20 -35.10 -3.76
CA VAL A 159 31.15 -34.08 -3.55
C VAL A 159 31.44 -32.81 -4.35
N SER A 160 32.71 -32.53 -4.70
CA SER A 160 33.06 -31.37 -5.52
C SER A 160 32.60 -31.56 -6.96
N VAL A 161 32.85 -32.74 -7.55
CA VAL A 161 32.37 -33.06 -8.90
C VAL A 161 30.85 -33.05 -8.95
N LEU A 162 30.17 -33.59 -7.93
CA LEU A 162 28.70 -33.52 -7.84
C LEU A 162 28.23 -32.06 -7.82
N TYR A 163 28.85 -31.20 -7.00
CA TYR A 163 28.50 -29.78 -6.95
C TYR A 163 28.61 -29.11 -8.32
N ASP A 164 29.71 -29.34 -9.03
CA ASP A 164 29.94 -28.74 -10.36
C ASP A 164 28.90 -29.25 -11.39
N GLN A 165 28.53 -30.52 -11.33
CA GLN A 165 27.46 -31.09 -12.16
C GLN A 165 26.09 -30.46 -11.85
N LEU A 166 25.77 -30.26 -10.56
CA LEU A 166 24.51 -29.64 -10.14
C LEU A 166 24.39 -28.19 -10.65
N MET A 167 25.50 -27.46 -10.64
CA MET A 167 25.57 -26.10 -11.21
C MET A 167 25.46 -26.13 -12.74
N TYR A 168 26.21 -27.01 -13.41
CA TYR A 168 26.23 -27.14 -14.87
C TYR A 168 24.83 -27.48 -15.43
N HIS A 169 24.13 -28.40 -14.77
CA HIS A 169 22.79 -28.82 -15.17
C HIS A 169 21.65 -27.95 -14.62
N LYS A 170 21.96 -26.81 -13.97
CA LYS A 170 20.99 -25.88 -13.39
C LYS A 170 20.03 -26.52 -12.38
N VAL A 171 20.50 -27.53 -11.65
CA VAL A 171 19.81 -28.07 -10.48
C VAL A 171 19.97 -27.11 -9.30
N LEU A 172 21.14 -26.48 -9.23
CA LEU A 172 21.45 -25.33 -8.38
C LEU A 172 21.67 -24.09 -9.25
N GLU A 173 21.45 -22.92 -8.67
CA GLU A 173 21.71 -21.65 -9.33
C GLU A 173 22.37 -20.65 -8.38
N GLU A 174 23.24 -19.80 -8.93
CA GLU A 174 23.76 -18.64 -8.21
C GLU A 174 22.78 -17.48 -8.37
N LYS A 175 22.31 -16.92 -7.25
CA LYS A 175 21.49 -15.71 -7.23
C LYS A 175 22.13 -14.64 -6.38
N VAL A 176 22.05 -13.39 -6.86
CA VAL A 176 22.42 -12.22 -6.07
C VAL A 176 21.22 -11.84 -5.21
N ILE A 177 21.28 -12.16 -3.92
CA ILE A 177 20.22 -11.87 -2.95
C ILE A 177 20.76 -10.84 -1.96
N SER A 178 20.15 -9.66 -1.95
CA SER A 178 20.61 -8.50 -1.16
C SER A 178 22.11 -8.20 -1.34
N GLY A 179 22.56 -8.17 -2.60
CA GLY A 179 23.95 -7.84 -2.97
C GLY A 179 24.98 -8.92 -2.69
N LYS A 180 24.57 -10.10 -2.18
CA LYS A 180 25.47 -11.23 -1.92
C LYS A 180 25.12 -12.39 -2.85
N LYS A 181 26.13 -13.04 -3.41
CA LYS A 181 25.98 -14.29 -4.15
C LYS A 181 25.57 -15.40 -3.18
N GLN A 182 24.48 -16.08 -3.51
CA GLN A 182 23.91 -17.20 -2.76
C GLN A 182 23.72 -18.36 -3.72
N ILE A 183 23.98 -19.57 -3.26
CA ILE A 183 23.65 -20.79 -4.01
C ILE A 183 22.30 -21.28 -3.51
N VAL A 184 21.34 -21.37 -4.42
CA VAL A 184 19.98 -21.80 -4.12
C VAL A 184 19.59 -22.98 -5.00
N ILE A 185 18.62 -23.76 -4.54
CA ILE A 185 17.97 -24.77 -5.39
C ILE A 185 17.27 -24.03 -6.52
N ASN A 186 17.45 -24.49 -7.76
CA ASN A 186 16.75 -23.90 -8.90
C ASN A 186 15.24 -23.89 -8.65
N HIS A 187 14.62 -22.76 -8.99
CA HIS A 187 13.23 -22.50 -8.61
C HIS A 187 12.24 -23.52 -9.17
N ASP A 188 12.41 -23.96 -10.42
CA ASP A 188 11.50 -24.92 -11.06
C ASP A 188 11.60 -26.31 -10.41
N LEU A 189 12.81 -26.73 -10.05
CA LEU A 189 12.99 -27.96 -9.29
C LEU A 189 12.41 -27.80 -7.88
N TYR A 190 12.63 -26.66 -7.24
CA TYR A 190 12.09 -26.39 -5.91
C TYR A 190 10.56 -26.46 -5.87
N LEU A 191 9.86 -25.87 -6.85
CA LEU A 191 8.40 -25.98 -6.95
C LEU A 191 7.95 -27.43 -7.08
N LYS A 192 8.64 -28.24 -7.89
CA LYS A 192 8.35 -29.69 -8.01
C LYS A 192 8.58 -30.44 -6.70
N LEU A 193 9.64 -30.09 -5.95
CA LEU A 193 9.92 -30.67 -4.62
C LEU A 193 8.82 -30.37 -3.61
N LEU A 194 8.17 -29.20 -3.69
CA LEU A 194 7.03 -28.88 -2.84
C LEU A 194 5.78 -29.71 -3.21
N ASP A 195 5.58 -29.99 -4.50
CA ASP A 195 4.43 -30.76 -4.97
C ASP A 195 4.57 -32.27 -4.70
N SER A 196 5.78 -32.82 -4.68
CA SER A 196 6.03 -34.24 -4.41
C SER A 196 5.63 -34.71 -3.01
N GLU A 197 5.49 -33.81 -2.03
CA GLU A 197 4.91 -34.14 -0.72
C GLU A 197 3.49 -34.75 -0.83
N LYS A 198 2.79 -34.48 -1.93
CA LYS A 198 1.39 -34.90 -2.14
C LYS A 198 1.21 -35.89 -3.28
N ASP A 199 2.20 -36.04 -4.15
CA ASP A 199 2.08 -36.82 -5.39
C ASP A 199 3.29 -37.70 -5.65
N SER A 200 3.07 -39.02 -5.54
CA SER A 200 4.06 -40.05 -5.85
C SER A 200 4.53 -40.02 -7.31
N LYS A 201 3.68 -39.56 -8.26
CA LYS A 201 4.09 -39.39 -9.66
C LYS A 201 5.11 -38.27 -9.81
N THR A 202 4.88 -37.14 -9.15
CA THR A 202 5.82 -36.02 -9.10
C THR A 202 7.14 -36.43 -8.45
N PHE A 203 7.11 -37.18 -7.33
CA PHE A 203 8.31 -37.75 -6.74
C PHE A 203 9.10 -38.60 -7.75
N ASN A 204 8.44 -39.57 -8.39
CA ASN A 204 9.08 -40.45 -9.38
C ASN A 204 9.63 -39.67 -10.59
N ALA A 205 8.93 -38.61 -11.02
CA ALA A 205 9.39 -37.74 -12.10
C ALA A 205 10.66 -36.97 -11.71
N ILE A 206 10.76 -36.47 -10.47
CA ILE A 206 11.97 -35.81 -9.97
C ILE A 206 13.13 -36.81 -9.91
N ILE A 207 12.91 -37.99 -9.34
CA ILE A 207 13.94 -39.05 -9.28
C ILE A 207 14.40 -39.41 -10.69
N SER A 208 13.47 -39.64 -11.62
CA SER A 208 13.80 -39.94 -13.02
C SER A 208 14.58 -38.81 -13.69
N HIS A 209 14.22 -37.55 -13.41
CA HIS A 209 14.92 -36.39 -13.93
C HIS A 209 16.35 -36.32 -13.40
N LEU A 210 16.55 -36.42 -12.07
CA LEU A 210 17.88 -36.39 -11.45
C LEU A 210 18.77 -37.53 -11.95
N LYS A 211 18.22 -38.74 -12.08
CA LYS A 211 18.95 -39.88 -12.65
C LYS A 211 19.44 -39.61 -14.05
N LYS A 212 18.56 -39.13 -14.94
CA LYS A 212 18.90 -38.88 -16.35
C LYS A 212 19.87 -37.71 -16.49
N THR A 213 19.63 -36.62 -15.76
CA THR A 213 20.42 -35.39 -15.84
C THR A 213 21.83 -35.58 -15.28
N LEU A 214 21.97 -36.31 -14.17
CA LEU A 214 23.24 -36.47 -13.44
C LEU A 214 23.86 -37.87 -13.58
N SER A 215 23.29 -38.74 -14.42
CA SER A 215 23.71 -40.14 -14.60
C SER A 215 23.80 -40.93 -13.27
N LEU A 216 22.81 -40.75 -12.39
CA LEU A 216 22.78 -41.34 -11.05
C LEU A 216 22.01 -42.68 -11.00
N THR A 217 22.36 -43.52 -10.02
CA THR A 217 21.53 -44.68 -9.61
C THR A 217 20.28 -44.21 -8.86
N ASP A 218 19.27 -45.07 -8.72
CA ASP A 218 18.04 -44.77 -7.97
C ASP A 218 18.33 -44.32 -6.53
N ASP A 219 19.19 -45.04 -5.81
CA ASP A 219 19.49 -44.73 -4.41
C ASP A 219 20.19 -43.37 -4.25
N LYS A 220 21.09 -43.03 -5.19
CA LYS A 220 21.78 -41.73 -5.18
C LYS A 220 20.82 -40.59 -5.52
N ALA A 221 19.91 -40.78 -6.46
CA ALA A 221 18.89 -39.78 -6.79
C ALA A 221 17.93 -39.56 -5.61
N LYS A 222 17.54 -40.62 -4.89
CA LYS A 222 16.71 -40.52 -3.66
C LYS A 222 17.45 -39.83 -2.51
N ALA A 223 18.75 -40.13 -2.33
CA ALA A 223 19.57 -39.45 -1.34
C ALA A 223 19.69 -37.94 -1.63
N LEU A 224 19.91 -37.58 -2.90
CA LEU A 224 19.97 -36.18 -3.33
C LEU A 224 18.62 -35.46 -3.18
N TYR A 225 17.51 -36.12 -3.53
CA TYR A 225 16.16 -35.60 -3.27
C TYR A 225 15.95 -35.32 -1.79
N SER A 226 16.29 -36.28 -0.92
CA SER A 226 16.13 -36.14 0.54
C SER A 226 16.97 -34.97 1.08
N PHE A 227 18.18 -34.80 0.55
CA PHE A 227 19.02 -33.65 0.86
C PHE A 227 18.37 -32.31 0.48
N PHE A 228 17.78 -32.21 -0.72
CA PHE A 228 17.07 -31.00 -1.15
C PHE A 228 15.80 -30.72 -0.32
N GLU A 229 15.08 -31.76 0.07
CA GLU A 229 13.93 -31.64 0.96
C GLU A 229 14.34 -31.09 2.33
N MET A 230 15.42 -31.64 2.91
CA MET A 230 15.99 -31.22 4.20
C MET A 230 16.73 -29.87 4.14
N THR A 231 16.99 -29.33 2.95
CA THR A 231 17.67 -28.05 2.80
C THR A 231 16.84 -26.94 3.45
N PRO A 232 17.42 -26.16 4.39
CA PRO A 232 16.67 -25.13 5.08
C PRO A 232 16.33 -23.97 4.14
N PHE A 233 15.31 -23.22 4.53
CA PHE A 233 15.06 -21.91 3.94
C PHE A 233 16.21 -20.96 4.26
N LEU A 234 16.61 -20.17 3.28
CA LEU A 234 17.69 -19.22 3.43
C LEU A 234 17.26 -18.10 4.38
N ALA A 235 17.83 -18.10 5.59
CA ALA A 235 17.53 -17.14 6.63
C ALA A 235 18.59 -16.02 6.73
N THR A 236 18.20 -14.86 7.25
CA THR A 236 19.10 -13.79 7.71
C THR A 236 19.59 -14.09 9.12
N ALA A 237 20.60 -13.34 9.58
CA ALA A 237 21.07 -13.43 10.96
C ALA A 237 19.96 -13.07 11.97
N ASP A 238 19.04 -12.18 11.57
CA ASP A 238 17.92 -11.72 12.38
C ASP A 238 16.69 -12.66 12.36
N GLY A 239 16.79 -13.81 11.68
CA GLY A 239 15.74 -14.83 11.67
C GLY A 239 14.65 -14.66 10.58
N TYR A 240 14.82 -13.74 9.63
CA TYR A 240 13.91 -13.59 8.48
C TYR A 240 14.32 -14.49 7.32
N TYR A 241 13.37 -14.92 6.49
CA TYR A 241 13.66 -15.75 5.32
C TYR A 241 13.71 -14.92 4.04
N ARG A 242 14.59 -15.29 3.12
CA ARG A 242 14.73 -14.64 1.80
C ARG A 242 13.52 -14.94 0.93
N TYR A 243 12.88 -13.88 0.45
CA TYR A 243 11.65 -13.92 -0.34
C TYR A 243 11.91 -13.44 -1.78
N ASN A 244 11.34 -14.15 -2.74
CA ASN A 244 11.37 -13.83 -4.16
C ASN A 244 10.16 -12.96 -4.52
N ALA A 245 10.31 -11.64 -4.37
CA ALA A 245 9.29 -10.70 -4.79
C ALA A 245 8.99 -10.80 -6.28
N SER A 246 7.70 -10.81 -6.63
CA SER A 246 7.24 -10.83 -8.02
C SER A 246 5.77 -10.40 -8.11
N LEU A 247 5.31 -10.13 -9.33
CA LEU A 247 3.89 -9.92 -9.59
C LEU A 247 3.07 -11.19 -9.27
N ASP A 248 3.60 -12.39 -9.57
CA ASP A 248 2.94 -13.65 -9.22
C ASP A 248 2.77 -13.79 -7.70
N ALA A 249 3.79 -13.43 -6.91
CA ALA A 249 3.70 -13.39 -5.46
C ALA A 249 2.56 -12.47 -4.98
N ALA A 250 2.47 -11.25 -5.53
CA ALA A 250 1.39 -10.33 -5.22
C ALA A 250 0.02 -10.90 -5.61
N ILE A 251 -0.10 -11.56 -6.78
CA ILE A 251 -1.33 -12.22 -7.22
C ILE A 251 -1.73 -13.34 -6.25
N LYS A 252 -0.79 -14.18 -5.81
CA LYS A 252 -1.07 -15.25 -4.84
C LYS A 252 -1.55 -14.70 -3.49
N VAL A 253 -0.93 -13.62 -3.01
CA VAL A 253 -1.42 -12.92 -1.81
C VAL A 253 -2.82 -12.36 -2.06
N GLY A 254 -3.03 -11.65 -3.17
CA GLY A 254 -4.33 -11.10 -3.57
C GLY A 254 -5.44 -12.16 -3.60
N LEU A 255 -5.20 -13.31 -4.22
CA LEU A 255 -6.15 -14.43 -4.27
C LEU A 255 -6.49 -14.99 -2.89
N ALA A 256 -5.54 -14.97 -1.96
CA ALA A 256 -5.72 -15.47 -0.60
C ALA A 256 -6.49 -14.48 0.27
N VAL A 257 -6.28 -13.17 0.10
CA VAL A 257 -6.90 -12.13 0.92
C VAL A 257 -8.24 -11.64 0.39
N ALA A 258 -8.53 -11.85 -0.90
CA ALA A 258 -9.76 -11.38 -1.55
C ALA A 258 -11.08 -11.66 -0.79
N PRO A 259 -11.26 -12.81 -0.08
CA PRO A 259 -12.46 -13.06 0.71
C PRO A 259 -12.58 -12.22 2.00
N TYR A 260 -11.51 -11.57 2.42
CA TYR A 260 -11.40 -10.88 3.72
C TYR A 260 -11.26 -9.36 3.59
N CYS A 261 -11.34 -8.83 2.37
CA CYS A 261 -11.29 -7.40 2.09
C CYS A 261 -12.23 -7.02 0.94
N ASP A 262 -12.61 -5.75 0.92
CA ASP A 262 -13.48 -5.19 -0.10
C ASP A 262 -12.69 -4.82 -1.35
N LEU A 263 -11.51 -4.21 -1.15
CA LEU A 263 -10.56 -3.87 -2.21
C LEU A 263 -9.18 -4.49 -1.96
N ILE A 264 -8.45 -4.76 -3.04
CA ILE A 264 -7.05 -5.19 -2.99
C ILE A 264 -6.16 -4.11 -3.61
N TRP A 265 -5.03 -3.84 -2.98
CA TRP A 265 -3.97 -2.96 -3.47
C TRP A 265 -2.68 -3.76 -3.52
N PHE A 266 -2.06 -3.88 -4.70
CA PHE A 266 -0.68 -4.36 -4.82
C PHE A 266 0.23 -3.15 -5.04
N GLU A 267 1.22 -2.95 -4.18
CA GLU A 267 2.11 -1.79 -4.29
C GLU A 267 3.07 -1.96 -5.46
N THR A 268 3.22 -0.93 -6.28
CA THR A 268 4.08 -0.94 -7.47
C THR A 268 5.31 -0.05 -7.31
N ALA A 269 6.42 -0.44 -7.94
CA ALA A 269 7.64 0.37 -7.98
C ALA A 269 7.60 1.45 -9.08
N HIS A 270 6.77 1.23 -10.11
CA HIS A 270 6.58 2.11 -11.26
C HIS A 270 5.10 2.13 -11.68
N PRO A 271 4.64 3.18 -12.39
CA PRO A 271 3.27 3.22 -12.91
C PRO A 271 3.13 2.28 -14.11
N SER A 272 2.47 1.13 -13.94
CA SER A 272 2.38 0.08 -14.97
C SER A 272 0.95 -0.40 -15.17
N LEU A 273 0.32 0.00 -16.28
CA LEU A 273 -0.99 -0.52 -16.69
C LEU A 273 -0.95 -2.02 -17.03
N GLU A 274 0.19 -2.53 -17.49
CA GLU A 274 0.35 -3.94 -17.84
C GLU A 274 0.31 -4.82 -16.60
N ASP A 275 1.08 -4.47 -15.56
CA ASP A 275 1.06 -5.21 -14.29
C ASP A 275 -0.32 -5.12 -13.64
N ALA A 276 -0.95 -3.93 -13.68
CA ALA A 276 -2.31 -3.73 -13.19
C ALA A 276 -3.33 -4.60 -13.94
N LYS A 277 -3.21 -4.73 -15.26
CA LYS A 277 -4.07 -5.58 -16.09
C LYS A 277 -3.88 -7.06 -15.79
N ILE A 278 -2.62 -7.52 -15.68
CA ILE A 278 -2.31 -8.92 -15.35
C ILE A 278 -2.86 -9.24 -13.95
N PHE A 279 -2.56 -8.39 -12.96
CA PHE A 279 -3.05 -8.55 -11.59
C PHE A 279 -4.58 -8.64 -11.54
N ALA A 280 -5.28 -7.66 -12.12
CA ALA A 280 -6.73 -7.63 -12.14
C ALA A 280 -7.34 -8.87 -12.81
N THR A 281 -6.79 -9.25 -13.97
CA THR A 281 -7.26 -10.41 -14.74
C THR A 281 -7.13 -11.70 -13.93
N GLU A 282 -5.97 -11.96 -13.31
CA GLU A 282 -5.76 -13.18 -12.54
C GLU A 282 -6.64 -13.26 -11.30
N ILE A 283 -6.88 -12.13 -10.62
CA ILE A 283 -7.80 -12.09 -9.47
C ILE A 283 -9.25 -12.33 -9.93
N HIS A 284 -9.68 -11.69 -11.02
CA HIS A 284 -11.05 -11.81 -11.53
C HIS A 284 -11.39 -13.20 -12.07
N LYS A 285 -10.41 -14.02 -12.49
CA LYS A 285 -10.66 -15.44 -12.81
C LYS A 285 -11.31 -16.20 -11.66
N LYS A 286 -10.97 -15.86 -10.41
CA LYS A 286 -11.53 -16.52 -9.21
C LYS A 286 -12.58 -15.66 -8.51
N TYR A 287 -12.41 -14.34 -8.51
CA TYR A 287 -13.32 -13.39 -7.85
C TYR A 287 -13.77 -12.32 -8.85
N PRO A 288 -14.70 -12.65 -9.76
CA PRO A 288 -15.27 -11.68 -10.69
C PRO A 288 -15.84 -10.47 -9.93
N GLY A 289 -15.55 -9.26 -10.40
CA GLY A 289 -16.04 -8.03 -9.77
C GLY A 289 -15.29 -7.56 -8.53
N LYS A 290 -14.24 -8.27 -8.08
CA LYS A 290 -13.37 -7.77 -7.00
C LYS A 290 -12.80 -6.40 -7.37
N MET A 291 -12.95 -5.43 -6.48
CA MET A 291 -12.48 -4.07 -6.68
C MET A 291 -11.01 -3.93 -6.27
N PHE A 292 -10.33 -2.96 -6.86
CA PHE A 292 -8.94 -2.68 -6.56
C PHE A 292 -8.72 -1.22 -6.17
N HIS A 293 -7.68 -0.99 -5.39
CA HIS A 293 -7.17 0.33 -5.08
C HIS A 293 -5.77 0.50 -5.69
N TYR A 294 -5.49 1.68 -6.28
CA TYR A 294 -4.22 1.98 -6.91
C TYR A 294 -3.56 3.22 -6.29
N ASN A 295 -2.29 3.10 -5.94
CA ASN A 295 -1.47 4.22 -5.49
C ASN A 295 -0.77 4.88 -6.69
N CYS A 296 -1.26 6.05 -7.09
CA CYS A 296 -0.57 6.96 -8.00
C CYS A 296 0.57 7.66 -7.23
N SER A 297 1.63 6.92 -6.95
CA SER A 297 2.72 7.36 -6.08
C SER A 297 3.42 8.62 -6.60
N PRO A 298 3.64 9.64 -5.75
CA PRO A 298 4.48 10.79 -6.09
C PRO A 298 5.98 10.45 -6.08
N SER A 299 6.38 9.27 -5.61
CA SER A 299 7.76 8.79 -5.73
C SER A 299 8.12 8.34 -7.16
N PHE A 300 7.13 8.18 -8.03
CA PHE A 300 7.38 7.92 -9.44
C PHE A 300 7.86 9.19 -10.14
N ASN A 301 8.88 9.05 -10.99
CA ASN A 301 9.12 10.06 -12.02
C ASN A 301 8.11 9.85 -13.17
N TRP A 302 6.90 10.40 -13.02
CA TRP A 302 5.79 10.21 -13.94
C TRP A 302 6.16 10.52 -15.40
N LYS A 303 6.74 11.71 -15.65
CA LYS A 303 7.14 12.11 -17.00
C LYS A 303 8.13 11.13 -17.60
N LYS A 304 9.20 10.77 -16.87
CA LYS A 304 10.22 9.84 -17.36
C LYS A 304 9.61 8.47 -17.73
N ASN A 305 8.85 7.87 -16.82
CA ASN A 305 8.27 6.54 -17.06
C ASN A 305 7.32 6.52 -18.28
N PHE A 306 6.56 7.61 -18.49
CA PHE A 306 5.64 7.69 -19.63
C PHE A 306 6.34 8.06 -20.94
N VAL A 307 7.35 8.93 -20.92
CA VAL A 307 8.16 9.24 -22.11
C VAL A 307 8.93 8.01 -22.57
N GLU A 308 9.57 7.27 -21.66
CA GLU A 308 10.31 6.05 -21.99
C GLU A 308 9.41 4.99 -22.63
N LYS A 309 8.14 4.92 -22.21
CA LYS A 309 7.19 3.91 -22.68
C LYS A 309 6.42 4.33 -23.94
N TYR A 310 6.01 5.59 -24.05
CA TYR A 310 5.06 6.05 -25.06
C TYR A 310 5.63 7.12 -26.02
N GLY A 311 6.88 7.58 -25.82
CA GLY A 311 7.50 8.59 -26.66
C GLY A 311 6.69 9.88 -26.72
N ASP A 312 6.41 10.37 -27.93
CA ASP A 312 5.68 11.64 -28.15
C ASP A 312 4.23 11.59 -27.65
N ASP A 313 3.65 10.40 -27.51
CA ASP A 313 2.26 10.20 -27.05
C ASP A 313 2.13 10.20 -25.51
N TYR A 314 3.20 10.51 -24.76
CA TYR A 314 3.22 10.36 -23.30
C TYR A 314 2.14 11.15 -22.57
N GLU A 315 1.84 12.39 -23.00
CA GLU A 315 0.84 13.25 -22.34
C GLU A 315 -0.57 12.69 -22.48
N ARG A 316 -0.92 12.20 -23.68
CA ARG A 316 -2.23 11.55 -23.93
C ARG A 316 -2.40 10.33 -23.03
N ASN A 317 -1.37 9.50 -22.94
CA ASN A 317 -1.41 8.29 -22.11
C ASN A 317 -1.47 8.61 -20.61
N LEU A 318 -0.70 9.60 -20.15
CA LEU A 318 -0.68 10.02 -18.76
C LEU A 318 -2.04 10.61 -18.33
N LYS A 319 -2.64 11.46 -19.17
CA LYS A 319 -3.97 12.03 -18.95
C LYS A 319 -5.05 10.96 -18.77
N ASN A 320 -4.95 9.87 -19.53
CA ASN A 320 -5.95 8.79 -19.52
C ASN A 320 -5.64 7.67 -18.51
N PHE A 321 -4.47 7.68 -17.86
CA PHE A 321 -4.00 6.57 -17.01
C PHE A 321 -5.01 6.16 -15.93
N GLY A 322 -5.59 7.12 -15.21
CA GLY A 322 -6.58 6.84 -14.17
C GLY A 322 -7.88 6.24 -14.73
N GLN A 323 -8.30 6.64 -15.92
CA GLN A 323 -9.48 6.08 -16.58
C GLN A 323 -9.23 4.64 -17.05
N GLU A 324 -8.04 4.35 -17.58
CA GLU A 324 -7.65 3.00 -17.97
C GLU A 324 -7.58 2.06 -16.77
N LEU A 325 -7.03 2.52 -15.63
CA LEU A 325 -7.09 1.77 -14.37
C LEU A 325 -8.54 1.50 -13.94
N ALA A 326 -9.44 2.49 -14.03
CA ALA A 326 -10.84 2.33 -13.63
C ALA A 326 -11.59 1.27 -14.47
N LYS A 327 -11.26 1.14 -15.76
CA LYS A 327 -11.79 0.10 -16.66
C LYS A 327 -11.36 -1.31 -16.24
N LEU A 328 -10.18 -1.45 -15.62
CA LEU A 328 -9.65 -2.72 -15.11
C LEU A 328 -10.21 -3.10 -13.72
N GLY A 329 -11.02 -2.24 -13.09
CA GLY A 329 -11.61 -2.49 -11.77
C GLY A 329 -10.91 -1.76 -10.61
N PHE A 330 -9.93 -0.89 -10.89
CA PHE A 330 -9.33 -0.01 -9.86
C PHE A 330 -10.26 1.17 -9.57
N LYS A 331 -11.27 0.91 -8.73
CA LYS A 331 -12.35 1.85 -8.39
C LYS A 331 -11.93 2.94 -7.41
N SER A 332 -10.83 2.75 -6.71
CA SER A 332 -10.25 3.75 -5.80
C SER A 332 -8.80 4.03 -6.20
N GLN A 333 -8.44 5.30 -6.28
CA GLN A 333 -7.11 5.75 -6.66
C GLN A 333 -6.70 6.91 -5.76
N LYS A 334 -5.42 6.98 -5.36
CA LYS A 334 -4.91 8.09 -4.54
C LYS A 334 -3.52 8.53 -4.96
N ILE A 335 -3.18 9.78 -4.66
CA ILE A 335 -1.80 10.28 -4.66
C ILE A 335 -1.40 10.52 -3.20
N THR A 336 -0.59 9.63 -2.64
CA THR A 336 -0.34 9.55 -1.18
C THR A 336 0.17 10.84 -0.54
N LEU A 337 1.11 11.54 -1.19
CA LEU A 337 1.76 12.74 -0.64
C LEU A 337 1.42 14.02 -1.41
N PHE A 338 0.30 14.04 -2.15
CA PHE A 338 -0.10 15.20 -2.96
C PHE A 338 -0.14 16.49 -2.14
N GLY A 339 -0.87 16.48 -1.01
CA GLY A 339 -0.98 17.64 -0.13
C GLY A 339 0.36 18.13 0.40
N MET A 340 1.27 17.22 0.76
CA MET A 340 2.63 17.59 1.21
C MET A 340 3.41 18.30 0.11
N HIS A 341 3.38 17.80 -1.13
CA HIS A 341 4.07 18.43 -2.26
C HIS A 341 3.49 19.81 -2.58
N VAL A 342 2.15 19.93 -2.59
CA VAL A 342 1.46 21.21 -2.85
C VAL A 342 1.80 22.24 -1.77
N ILE A 343 1.65 21.88 -0.49
CA ILE A 343 1.92 22.79 0.63
C ILE A 343 3.38 23.25 0.60
N ASN A 344 4.33 22.32 0.43
CA ASN A 344 5.75 22.69 0.45
C ASN A 344 6.13 23.59 -0.72
N GLN A 345 5.61 23.33 -1.92
CA GLN A 345 5.88 24.17 -3.09
C GLN A 345 5.25 25.55 -2.92
N ALA A 346 3.97 25.61 -2.52
CA ALA A 346 3.28 26.87 -2.28
C ALA A 346 3.99 27.70 -1.19
N MET A 347 4.30 27.09 -0.05
CA MET A 347 5.00 27.77 1.06
C MET A 347 6.38 28.30 0.63
N LYS A 348 7.14 27.52 -0.13
CA LYS A 348 8.44 27.96 -0.66
C LYS A 348 8.28 29.21 -1.53
N ASP A 349 7.34 29.19 -2.46
CA ASP A 349 7.12 30.31 -3.37
C ASP A 349 6.65 31.56 -2.61
N ARG A 350 5.76 31.41 -1.62
CA ARG A 350 5.28 32.53 -0.78
C ARG A 350 6.38 33.11 0.11
N VAL A 351 7.20 32.26 0.75
CA VAL A 351 8.30 32.72 1.61
C VAL A 351 9.33 33.49 0.79
N ASN A 352 9.71 32.99 -0.39
CA ASN A 352 10.64 33.70 -1.28
C ASN A 352 10.06 35.05 -1.73
N GLY A 353 8.80 35.06 -2.16
CA GLY A 353 8.12 36.29 -2.57
C GLY A 353 8.07 37.35 -1.47
N PHE A 354 7.83 36.93 -0.22
CA PHE A 354 7.85 37.81 0.95
C PHE A 354 9.26 38.27 1.32
N GLN A 355 10.28 37.40 1.23
CA GLN A 355 11.66 37.78 1.49
C GLN A 355 12.18 38.84 0.50
N GLU A 356 11.82 38.71 -0.78
CA GLU A 356 12.24 39.63 -1.82
C GLU A 356 11.48 40.96 -1.79
N ASN A 357 10.19 40.94 -1.45
CA ASN A 357 9.29 42.09 -1.66
C ASN A 357 8.57 42.58 -0.39
N GLY A 358 8.79 41.96 0.77
CA GLY A 358 8.08 42.27 2.01
C GLY A 358 6.56 42.20 1.84
N MET A 359 5.86 43.21 2.35
CA MET A 359 4.39 43.30 2.26
C MET A 359 3.85 43.33 0.83
N LEU A 360 4.63 43.76 -0.17
CA LEU A 360 4.21 43.67 -1.58
C LEU A 360 4.07 42.21 -2.02
N GLY A 361 4.92 41.31 -1.53
CA GLY A 361 4.80 39.86 -1.78
C GLY A 361 3.55 39.26 -1.14
N TYR A 362 3.18 39.74 0.06
CA TYR A 362 1.94 39.32 0.73
C TYR A 362 0.69 39.89 0.05
N SER A 363 0.68 41.16 -0.34
CA SER A 363 -0.43 41.79 -1.06
C SER A 363 -0.73 41.06 -2.38
N ARG A 364 0.30 40.63 -3.13
CA ARG A 364 0.12 39.80 -4.33
C ARG A 364 -0.59 38.47 -4.04
N LEU A 365 -0.28 37.82 -2.92
CA LEU A 365 -1.01 36.62 -2.49
C LEU A 365 -2.49 36.92 -2.23
N GLN A 366 -2.81 38.06 -1.59
CA GLN A 366 -4.20 38.44 -1.36
C GLN A 366 -4.94 38.72 -2.68
N GLU A 367 -4.30 39.36 -3.65
CA GLU A 367 -4.87 39.54 -4.99
C GLU A 367 -5.12 38.20 -5.69
N GLU A 368 -4.18 37.26 -5.61
CA GLU A 368 -4.38 35.91 -6.16
C GLU A 368 -5.54 35.15 -5.46
N GLU A 369 -5.71 35.32 -4.14
CA GLU A 369 -6.87 34.78 -3.42
C GLU A 369 -8.18 35.41 -3.89
N LYS A 370 -8.19 36.73 -4.12
CA LYS A 370 -9.36 37.46 -4.67
C LYS A 370 -9.69 36.98 -6.09
N GLU A 371 -8.70 36.91 -6.98
CA GLU A 371 -8.87 36.46 -8.38
C GLU A 371 -9.34 35.01 -8.48
N SER A 372 -8.86 34.13 -7.59
CA SER A 372 -9.25 32.72 -7.56
C SER A 372 -10.57 32.45 -6.83
N GLY A 373 -11.14 33.46 -6.15
CA GLY A 373 -12.34 33.30 -5.34
C GLY A 373 -12.13 32.43 -4.10
N ASN A 374 -10.92 32.44 -3.54
CA ASN A 374 -10.60 31.64 -2.36
C ASN A 374 -11.30 32.21 -1.11
N GLN A 375 -12.18 31.41 -0.52
CA GLN A 375 -12.97 31.79 0.66
C GLN A 375 -12.10 32.12 1.89
N SER A 376 -10.85 31.66 1.96
CA SER A 376 -9.96 32.01 3.09
C SER A 376 -9.56 33.47 3.15
N LEU A 377 -9.73 34.24 2.07
CA LEU A 377 -9.49 35.69 2.07
C LEU A 377 -10.31 36.37 3.18
N GLU A 378 -11.59 36.02 3.26
CA GLU A 378 -12.50 36.39 4.36
C GLU A 378 -12.37 35.41 5.53
N HIS A 379 -11.18 35.33 6.09
CA HIS A 379 -10.81 34.35 7.11
C HIS A 379 -11.77 34.26 8.32
N GLN A 380 -12.39 35.35 8.77
CA GLN A 380 -13.38 35.34 9.85
C GLN A 380 -14.68 34.59 9.45
N SER A 381 -15.19 34.88 8.26
CA SER A 381 -16.37 34.21 7.68
C SER A 381 -16.08 32.74 7.36
N PHE A 382 -14.87 32.46 6.87
CA PHE A 382 -14.38 31.13 6.53
C PHE A 382 -14.33 30.20 7.75
N VAL A 383 -13.79 30.67 8.89
CA VAL A 383 -13.74 29.88 10.13
C VAL A 383 -15.06 29.88 10.91
N GLY A 384 -16.08 30.60 10.42
CA GLY A 384 -17.44 30.55 10.95
C GLY A 384 -17.69 31.44 12.17
N VAL A 385 -16.99 32.57 12.30
CA VAL A 385 -17.20 33.51 13.43
C VAL A 385 -18.66 33.95 13.55
N ASN A 386 -19.33 34.18 12.43
CA ASN A 386 -20.74 34.56 12.41
C ASN A 386 -21.65 33.50 13.05
N VAL A 387 -21.33 32.21 12.88
CA VAL A 387 -22.11 31.11 13.51
C VAL A 387 -22.01 31.17 15.03
N TRP A 388 -20.81 31.45 15.56
CA TRP A 388 -20.62 31.58 17.01
C TRP A 388 -21.30 32.83 17.58
N ALA A 389 -21.37 33.91 16.80
CA ALA A 389 -22.14 35.09 17.15
C ALA A 389 -23.64 34.76 17.25
N ASP A 390 -24.20 34.05 16.28
CA ASP A 390 -25.60 33.62 16.28
C ASP A 390 -25.94 32.71 17.48
N VAL A 391 -25.06 31.75 17.79
CA VAL A 391 -25.20 30.89 18.98
C VAL A 391 -25.18 31.72 20.27
N THR A 392 -24.28 32.70 20.35
CA THR A 392 -24.21 33.60 21.51
C THR A 392 -25.51 34.39 21.64
N MET A 393 -26.02 34.97 20.55
CA MET A 393 -27.28 35.71 20.54
C MET A 393 -28.47 34.84 20.97
N ALA A 394 -28.56 33.59 20.50
CA ALA A 394 -29.62 32.66 20.88
C ALA A 394 -29.56 32.24 22.36
N CYS A 395 -28.39 32.32 23.00
CA CYS A 395 -28.17 31.94 24.38
C CYS A 395 -28.16 33.11 25.38
N THR A 396 -28.18 34.37 24.92
CA THR A 396 -28.11 35.56 25.77
C THR A 396 -29.38 36.41 25.68
N ASP A 397 -29.83 37.00 26.79
CA ASP A 397 -30.96 37.93 26.80
C ASP A 397 -30.72 39.17 25.92
N GLU A 398 -31.80 39.74 25.39
CA GLU A 398 -31.82 40.90 24.47
C GLU A 398 -31.13 42.17 25.02
N ASN A 399 -30.80 42.21 26.32
CA ASN A 399 -30.20 43.37 27.01
C ASN A 399 -28.66 43.30 27.15
N ASN A 400 -27.97 42.43 26.42
CA ASN A 400 -26.52 42.24 26.60
C ASN A 400 -25.67 43.21 25.74
N GLU A 401 -25.12 44.27 26.37
CA GLU A 401 -24.34 45.34 25.72
C GLU A 401 -22.98 44.90 25.13
N LEU A 402 -22.50 43.68 25.44
CA LEU A 402 -21.24 43.13 24.89
C LEU A 402 -21.26 42.94 23.36
N LEU A 403 -22.44 43.04 22.73
CA LEU A 403 -22.65 42.88 21.28
C LEU A 403 -22.74 44.21 20.51
N ALA A 404 -22.69 45.37 21.19
CA ALA A 404 -22.76 46.69 20.58
C ALA A 404 -21.51 47.10 19.76
N THR A 405 -20.49 46.23 19.69
CA THR A 405 -19.31 46.38 18.84
C THR A 405 -19.49 45.84 17.41
N GLN A 406 -20.72 45.53 16.98
CA GLN A 406 -21.08 45.33 15.57
C GLN A 406 -20.97 46.62 14.70
N GLY A 407 -20.26 47.65 15.16
CA GLY A 407 -19.91 48.80 14.34
C GLY A 407 -18.75 48.45 13.41
N GLU A 408 -19.04 48.41 12.10
CA GLU A 408 -18.08 48.38 10.99
C GLU A 408 -16.94 47.36 11.14
N SER A 409 -17.13 46.14 10.63
CA SER A 409 -16.03 45.18 10.56
C SER A 409 -14.96 45.72 9.59
N ALA A 410 -13.86 46.25 10.14
CA ALA A 410 -12.78 46.86 9.37
C ALA A 410 -12.11 45.92 8.35
N THR A 411 -12.43 44.61 8.36
CA THR A 411 -11.87 43.59 7.46
C THR A 411 -12.69 43.31 6.22
N MET A 412 -14.01 43.54 6.21
CA MET A 412 -14.84 43.22 5.03
C MET A 412 -14.73 44.30 3.96
N ASP A 413 -14.70 45.57 4.36
CA ASP A 413 -14.64 46.72 3.45
C ASP A 413 -13.24 46.92 2.81
N GLN A 414 -12.22 46.20 3.27
CA GLN A 414 -10.84 46.30 2.75
C GLN A 414 -10.64 45.60 1.41
N PHE A 415 -11.55 44.71 1.01
CA PHE A 415 -11.39 43.86 -0.16
C PHE A 415 -12.42 44.11 -1.26
N GLU A 416 -13.25 45.16 -1.17
CA GLU A 416 -14.15 45.58 -2.25
C GLU A 416 -13.38 45.98 -3.53
#